data_AF-A0A640SI24-F1
#
_entry.id   AF-A0A640SI24-F1
#
_cell.length_a   1.000
_cell.length_b   1.000
_cell.length_c   1.000
_cell.angle_alpha   90.00
_cell.angle_beta   90.00
_cell.angle_gamma   90.00
#
_symmetry.space_group_name_H-M   'P 1'
#
loop_
_entity.id
_entity.type
_entity.pdbx_description
1 polymer ?
#
loop_
_entity_poly.entity_id
_entity_poly.type
_entity_poly.pdbx_seq_one_letter_code
_entity_poly.pdbx_strand_id
1 'polypeptide(L)'
;MAKAQSSNPVRFGPPRDVEEGQWFAGHRQLHAAGVHRRSGQGISGTAHEGVDSIVLSGGYIDDKYGEREIIYTGEGGRDRDTGRLYADQTLSSPGNAGLLLNEGLGHPVRVVRGLKIQGKKRVRATGGYEYCGLFRVAEHWTTVGKEGFRICQFRLLKLDPGETAQPHPVTPGQGEDTTTEEQLRRIVAYERLIRDSKVARKVKEIYDNTCQICNCRLVVSPGGEAYSEAAHIHALGRPHDGPDELWNVLCLCANCHALFDRGALQLSDEFDVFDGLNQRFVGALNLAKEHHIKVACVRQHRARWADRFVG
;
A
#
# COMPACT_ATOMS: atom_id res chain seq x y z
N MET A 1 -17.27 31.74 20.18
CA MET A 1 -17.09 30.65 19.19
C MET A 1 -15.87 30.97 18.35
N ALA A 2 -14.76 30.25 18.56
CA ALA A 2 -13.54 30.47 17.80
C ALA A 2 -13.71 29.91 16.39
N LYS A 3 -13.58 30.78 15.37
CA LYS A 3 -13.55 30.39 13.96
C LYS A 3 -12.42 29.37 13.77
N ALA A 4 -12.73 28.23 13.15
CA ALA A 4 -11.74 27.26 12.69
C ALA A 4 -10.66 28.00 11.88
N GLN A 5 -9.41 27.88 12.28
CA GLN A 5 -8.27 28.39 11.52
C GLN A 5 -8.33 27.76 10.12
N SER A 6 -8.63 28.57 9.12
CA SER A 6 -8.51 28.21 7.70
C SER A 6 -7.13 27.60 7.49
N SER A 7 -7.07 26.30 7.20
CA SER A 7 -5.81 25.64 6.88
C SER A 7 -5.22 26.31 5.65
N ASN A 8 -3.99 26.82 5.76
CA ASN A 8 -3.26 27.38 4.62
C ASN A 8 -3.39 26.45 3.40
N PRO A 9 -3.63 26.99 2.19
CA PRO A 9 -3.81 26.17 0.98
C PRO A 9 -2.59 25.31 0.70
N VAL A 10 -2.77 24.18 0.01
CA VAL A 10 -1.67 23.33 -0.47
C VAL A 10 -0.75 24.15 -1.36
N ARG A 11 0.57 24.04 -1.15
CA ARG A 11 1.57 24.75 -1.98
C ARG A 11 2.66 23.79 -2.40
N PHE A 12 2.83 23.61 -3.70
CA PHE A 12 3.88 22.75 -4.26
C PHE A 12 5.18 23.53 -4.51
N GLY A 13 6.28 22.79 -4.62
CA GLY A 13 7.61 23.36 -4.88
C GLY A 13 8.40 23.69 -3.61
N PRO A 14 9.56 24.35 -3.78
CA PRO A 14 10.48 24.62 -2.68
C PRO A 14 9.87 25.65 -1.71
N PRO A 15 10.15 25.54 -0.40
CA PRO A 15 9.77 26.58 0.56
C PRO A 15 10.58 27.87 0.28
N ARG A 16 10.01 29.02 0.65
CA ARG A 16 10.74 30.29 0.57
C ARG A 16 11.83 30.33 1.64
N ASP A 17 13.00 30.82 1.29
CA ASP A 17 14.13 31.06 2.21
C ASP A 17 14.55 29.80 2.99
N VAL A 18 14.38 28.62 2.38
CA VAL A 18 14.78 27.34 2.94
C VAL A 18 15.61 26.57 1.92
N GLU A 19 16.80 26.17 2.33
CA GLU A 19 17.71 25.36 1.53
C GLU A 19 17.62 23.88 1.92
N GLU A 20 17.93 23.01 0.96
CA GLU A 20 18.09 21.59 1.25
C GLU A 20 19.21 21.37 2.29
N GLY A 21 19.00 20.43 3.21
CA GLY A 21 19.89 20.18 4.35
C GLY A 21 19.60 21.08 5.55
N GLN A 22 18.71 22.06 5.44
CA GLN A 22 18.36 22.92 6.56
C GLN A 22 17.71 22.13 7.69
N TRP A 23 18.21 22.37 8.90
CA TRP A 23 17.76 21.73 10.13
C TRP A 23 16.66 22.52 10.83
N PHE A 24 15.71 21.78 11.43
CA PHE A 24 14.59 22.30 12.20
C PHE A 24 14.44 21.55 13.52
N ALA A 25 14.21 22.28 14.61
CA ALA A 25 14.02 21.70 15.94
C ALA A 25 12.75 20.84 16.07
N GLY A 26 11.72 21.10 15.25
CA GLY A 26 10.46 20.38 15.31
C GLY A 26 9.38 20.90 14.36
N HIS A 27 8.21 20.25 14.37
CA HIS A 27 7.06 20.58 13.51
C HIS A 27 6.63 22.05 13.59
N ARG A 28 6.81 22.74 14.73
CA ARG A 28 6.49 24.17 14.86
C ARG A 28 7.35 25.02 13.92
N GLN A 29 8.65 24.74 13.83
CA GLN A 29 9.55 25.47 12.92
C GLN A 29 9.31 25.06 11.47
N LEU A 30 9.07 23.78 11.19
CA LEU A 30 8.68 23.31 9.85
C LEU A 30 7.41 24.03 9.34
N HIS A 31 6.41 24.19 10.20
CA HIS A 31 5.18 24.91 9.88
C HIS A 31 5.44 26.39 9.63
N ALA A 32 6.19 27.05 10.51
CA ALA A 32 6.51 28.47 10.38
C ALA A 32 7.30 28.77 9.08
N ALA A 33 8.19 27.88 8.69
CA ALA A 33 8.97 27.98 7.45
C ALA A 33 8.20 27.50 6.20
N GLY A 34 6.95 27.06 6.33
CA GLY A 34 6.14 26.57 5.21
C GLY A 34 6.61 25.23 4.62
N VAL A 35 7.52 24.52 5.28
CA VAL A 35 8.06 23.24 4.83
C VAL A 35 7.02 22.13 4.98
N HIS A 36 6.37 22.05 6.15
CA HIS A 36 5.35 21.04 6.45
C HIS A 36 4.23 21.61 7.33
N ARG A 37 2.97 21.54 6.87
CA ARG A 37 1.85 22.26 7.49
C ARG A 37 1.11 21.47 8.58
N ARG A 38 1.33 20.16 8.70
CA ARG A 38 0.58 19.32 9.64
C ARG A 38 1.44 18.97 10.86
N SER A 39 0.98 19.34 12.05
CA SER A 39 1.69 18.97 13.28
C SER A 39 1.42 17.51 13.63
N GLY A 40 2.48 16.70 13.78
CA GLY A 40 2.38 15.31 14.22
C GLY A 40 1.74 14.34 13.22
N GLN A 41 1.58 14.75 11.95
CA GLN A 41 1.14 13.88 10.86
C GLN A 41 2.31 13.67 9.91
N GLY A 42 2.39 12.48 9.31
CA GLY A 42 3.42 12.17 8.31
C GLY A 42 3.14 12.84 6.97
N ILE A 43 1.87 13.02 6.60
CA ILE A 43 1.44 13.55 5.32
C ILE A 43 0.78 14.91 5.53
N SER A 44 1.14 15.88 4.69
CA SER A 44 0.48 17.18 4.59
C SER A 44 -0.13 17.32 3.21
N GLY A 45 -1.47 17.24 3.14
CA GLY A 45 -2.20 17.27 1.90
C GLY A 45 -3.67 16.89 2.07
N THR A 46 -4.38 16.86 0.95
CA THR A 46 -5.78 16.43 0.85
C THR A 46 -5.98 15.56 -0.39
N ALA A 47 -7.10 14.84 -0.44
CA ALA A 47 -7.45 14.02 -1.59
C ALA A 47 -7.69 14.84 -2.88
N HIS A 48 -8.03 16.12 -2.74
CA HIS A 48 -8.45 16.99 -3.85
C HIS A 48 -7.35 17.92 -4.34
N GLU A 49 -6.54 18.44 -3.41
CA GLU A 49 -5.49 19.41 -3.74
C GLU A 49 -4.11 18.75 -3.85
N GLY A 50 -3.97 17.50 -3.40
CA GLY A 50 -2.71 16.76 -3.39
C GLY A 50 -1.91 16.93 -2.10
N VAL A 51 -0.71 16.37 -2.10
CA VAL A 51 0.23 16.33 -0.96
C VAL A 51 1.44 17.21 -1.24
N ASP A 52 1.62 18.24 -0.42
CA ASP A 52 2.75 19.16 -0.59
C ASP A 52 4.01 18.74 0.16
N SER A 53 3.86 17.95 1.23
CA SER A 53 5.02 17.50 2.01
C SER A 53 4.75 16.22 2.79
N ILE A 54 5.82 15.43 2.96
CA ILE A 54 5.83 14.24 3.81
C ILE A 54 6.98 14.28 4.82
N VAL A 55 6.82 13.58 5.94
CA VAL A 55 7.82 13.41 6.99
C VAL A 55 8.19 11.94 7.15
N LEU A 56 9.49 11.65 7.05
CA LEU A 56 10.10 10.34 7.28
C LEU A 56 10.53 10.25 8.76
N SER A 57 9.65 9.76 9.62
CA SER A 57 9.91 9.72 11.08
C SER A 57 9.96 8.30 11.66
N GLY A 58 10.19 7.27 10.82
CA GLY A 58 10.16 5.86 11.26
C GLY A 58 8.75 5.42 11.61
N GLY A 59 7.79 5.83 10.79
CA GLY A 59 6.38 5.56 11.03
C GLY A 59 6.07 4.08 10.82
N TYR A 60 6.53 3.50 9.73
CA TYR A 60 6.22 2.11 9.41
C TYR A 60 7.51 1.32 9.24
N ILE A 61 7.51 0.08 9.69
CA ILE A 61 8.67 -0.84 9.57
C ILE A 61 8.95 -1.27 8.12
N ASP A 62 8.02 -0.96 7.23
CA ASP A 62 8.07 -1.21 5.79
C ASP A 62 8.72 -0.06 5.00
N ASP A 63 8.93 1.10 5.63
CA ASP A 63 9.57 2.25 4.99
C ASP A 63 11.04 1.93 4.62
N LYS A 64 11.48 2.42 3.45
CA LYS A 64 12.89 2.40 3.03
C LYS A 64 13.34 3.81 2.67
N TYR A 65 14.37 4.30 3.36
CA TYR A 65 14.88 5.65 3.16
C TYR A 65 16.22 5.60 2.42
N GLY A 66 16.26 6.12 1.20
CA GLY A 66 17.47 6.43 0.45
C GLY A 66 17.64 7.93 0.24
N GLU A 67 18.75 8.32 -0.38
CA GLU A 67 19.00 9.72 -0.76
C GLU A 67 18.25 10.11 -2.03
N ARG A 68 18.26 9.24 -3.04
CA ARG A 68 17.60 9.47 -4.35
C ARG A 68 16.22 8.81 -4.47
N GLU A 69 15.96 7.79 -3.65
CA GLU A 69 14.77 6.96 -3.73
C GLU A 69 14.24 6.66 -2.33
N ILE A 70 12.92 6.74 -2.17
CA ILE A 70 12.23 6.43 -0.92
C ILE A 70 11.06 5.50 -1.24
N ILE A 71 10.91 4.43 -0.45
CA ILE A 71 9.65 3.69 -0.38
C ILE A 71 8.93 4.16 0.88
N TYR A 72 7.85 4.90 0.69
CA TYR A 72 7.06 5.51 1.75
C TYR A 72 5.75 4.77 1.95
N THR A 73 5.45 4.42 3.20
CA THR A 73 4.17 3.80 3.56
C THR A 73 3.13 4.87 3.88
N GLY A 74 1.97 4.75 3.25
CA GLY A 74 0.85 5.67 3.35
C GLY A 74 0.21 5.74 4.73
N GLU A 75 -0.86 6.52 4.83
CA GLU A 75 -1.63 6.67 6.07
C GLU A 75 -2.77 5.66 6.20
N GLY A 76 -3.24 5.48 7.45
CA GLY A 76 -4.41 4.67 7.78
C GLY A 76 -4.07 3.46 8.64
N GLY A 77 -5.10 2.94 9.31
CA GLY A 77 -5.05 1.66 10.02
C GLY A 77 -4.06 1.59 11.18
N ARG A 78 -3.59 2.72 11.71
CA ARG A 78 -2.51 2.78 12.70
C ARG A 78 -2.96 3.41 14.01
N ASP A 79 -2.63 2.76 15.11
CA ASP A 79 -2.91 3.24 16.46
C ASP A 79 -1.87 4.30 16.87
N ARG A 80 -2.34 5.45 17.37
CA ARG A 80 -1.48 6.62 17.64
C ARG A 80 -0.61 6.47 18.90
N ASP A 81 -1.00 5.58 19.81
CA ASP A 81 -0.37 5.41 21.12
C ASP A 81 0.69 4.31 21.09
N THR A 82 0.37 3.20 20.41
CA THR A 82 1.26 2.05 20.23
C THR A 82 2.11 2.15 18.96
N GLY A 83 1.69 2.96 18.00
CA GLY A 83 2.37 3.08 16.71
C GLY A 83 2.28 1.83 15.83
N ARG A 84 1.40 0.87 16.16
CA ARG A 84 1.19 -0.37 15.39
C ARG A 84 -0.01 -0.28 14.47
N LEU A 85 0.00 -1.08 13.41
CA LEU A 85 -1.16 -1.29 12.57
C LEU A 85 -2.23 -2.14 13.30
N TYR A 86 -3.50 -1.77 13.14
CA TYR A 86 -4.69 -2.50 13.61
C TYR A 86 -5.73 -2.75 12.50
N ALA A 87 -5.55 -2.13 11.33
CA ALA A 87 -6.43 -2.32 10.18
C ALA A 87 -5.68 -2.10 8.85
N ASP A 88 -6.27 -2.60 7.78
CA ASP A 88 -5.79 -2.38 6.41
C ASP A 88 -5.91 -0.90 6.01
N GLN A 89 -4.91 -0.38 5.30
CA GLN A 89 -4.94 0.92 4.65
C GLN A 89 -5.75 0.88 3.35
N THR A 90 -6.15 2.06 2.88
CA THR A 90 -6.87 2.23 1.61
C THR A 90 -6.29 3.38 0.81
N LEU A 91 -6.25 3.25 -0.52
CA LEU A 91 -5.90 4.36 -1.40
C LEU A 91 -6.89 5.52 -1.35
N SER A 92 -8.12 5.28 -0.86
CA SER A 92 -9.12 6.32 -0.63
C SER A 92 -8.89 7.18 0.62
N SER A 93 -7.94 6.82 1.48
CA SER A 93 -7.57 7.67 2.62
C SER A 93 -7.04 9.03 2.12
N PRO A 94 -7.37 10.17 2.77
CA PRO A 94 -7.10 11.49 2.20
C PRO A 94 -5.65 11.75 1.76
N GLY A 95 -4.67 11.36 2.59
CA GLY A 95 -3.25 11.49 2.27
C GLY A 95 -2.80 10.56 1.16
N ASN A 96 -3.32 9.32 1.11
CA ASN A 96 -2.98 8.34 0.08
C ASN A 96 -3.56 8.78 -1.28
N ALA A 97 -4.82 9.21 -1.30
CA ALA A 97 -5.47 9.75 -2.51
C ALA A 97 -4.74 11.00 -3.02
N GLY A 98 -4.29 11.87 -2.11
CA GLY A 98 -3.49 13.03 -2.48
C GLY A 98 -2.12 12.66 -3.07
N LEU A 99 -1.46 11.60 -2.58
CA LEU A 99 -0.22 11.09 -3.20
C LEU A 99 -0.46 10.50 -4.60
N LEU A 100 -1.60 9.84 -4.83
CA LEU A 100 -1.99 9.41 -6.18
C LEU A 100 -2.21 10.60 -7.12
N LEU A 101 -2.82 11.68 -6.62
CA LEU A 101 -2.98 12.91 -7.38
C LEU A 101 -1.62 13.52 -7.75
N ASN A 102 -0.65 13.50 -6.82
CA ASN A 102 0.70 13.95 -7.11
C ASN A 102 1.39 13.11 -8.21
N GLU A 103 1.21 11.79 -8.21
CA GLU A 103 1.70 10.92 -9.28
C GLU A 103 1.07 11.27 -10.63
N GLY A 104 -0.26 11.34 -10.67
CA GLY A 104 -1.02 11.61 -11.88
C GLY A 104 -0.75 12.99 -12.49
N LEU A 105 -0.61 14.03 -11.65
CA LEU A 105 -0.39 15.42 -12.08
C LEU A 105 1.08 15.84 -12.10
N GLY A 106 2.00 15.00 -11.62
CA GLY A 106 3.41 15.36 -11.49
C GLY A 106 3.64 16.48 -10.47
N HIS A 107 2.85 16.55 -9.39
CA HIS A 107 3.08 17.54 -8.35
C HIS A 107 4.24 17.13 -7.44
N PRO A 108 5.24 18.02 -7.21
CA PRO A 108 6.38 17.69 -6.36
C PRO A 108 5.99 17.68 -4.88
N VAL A 109 6.61 16.77 -4.12
CA VAL A 109 6.45 16.57 -2.68
C VAL A 109 7.73 17.02 -1.98
N ARG A 110 7.63 17.93 -1.02
CA ARG A 110 8.75 18.22 -0.10
C ARG A 110 8.95 17.06 0.86
N VAL A 111 10.19 16.58 0.98
CA VAL A 111 10.52 15.50 1.93
C VAL A 111 11.27 16.08 3.13
N VAL A 112 10.84 15.68 4.32
CA VAL A 112 11.49 16.02 5.58
C VAL A 112 11.92 14.75 6.29
N ARG A 113 13.18 14.63 6.68
CA ARG A 113 13.71 13.48 7.43
C ARG A 113 13.78 13.79 8.91
N GLY A 114 13.21 12.92 9.75
CA GLY A 114 13.42 12.96 11.18
C GLY A 114 14.81 12.42 11.55
N LEU A 115 15.53 13.13 12.41
CA LEU A 115 16.88 12.76 12.83
C LEU A 115 16.88 12.06 14.20
N LYS A 116 17.83 11.13 14.40
CA LYS A 116 17.97 10.32 15.64
C LYS A 116 16.64 9.70 16.05
N ILE A 117 16.06 8.91 15.15
CA ILE A 117 14.78 8.24 15.33
C ILE A 117 14.92 7.16 16.41
N GLN A 118 14.24 7.32 17.54
CA GLN A 118 14.35 6.43 18.69
C GLN A 118 13.01 6.27 19.41
N GLY A 119 12.84 5.13 20.10
CA GLY A 119 11.70 4.86 20.98
C GLY A 119 11.28 3.40 20.96
N LYS A 120 10.86 2.87 22.12
CA LYS A 120 10.43 1.46 22.26
C LYS A 120 8.94 1.24 21.91
N LYS A 121 8.07 2.14 22.37
CA LYS A 121 6.62 2.11 22.10
C LYS A 121 6.19 3.16 21.08
N ARG A 122 6.85 4.32 21.10
CA ARG A 122 6.56 5.43 20.21
C ARG A 122 7.86 5.92 19.60
N VAL A 123 8.06 5.57 18.35
CA VAL A 123 9.22 5.99 17.57
C VAL A 123 9.06 7.47 17.22
N ARG A 124 10.07 8.28 17.55
CA ARG A 124 10.07 9.72 17.25
C ARG A 124 11.46 10.22 16.92
N ALA A 125 11.53 11.28 16.14
CA ALA A 125 12.77 12.02 15.92
C ALA A 125 13.15 12.78 17.21
N THR A 126 14.39 12.61 17.66
CA THR A 126 14.94 13.31 18.85
C THR A 126 16.04 14.30 18.49
N GLY A 127 16.61 14.19 17.29
CA GLY A 127 17.68 15.06 16.78
C GLY A 127 17.17 16.22 15.93
N GLY A 128 15.86 16.49 15.90
CA GLY A 128 15.24 17.45 14.99
C GLY A 128 14.88 16.85 13.64
N TYR A 129 14.73 17.71 12.63
CA TYR A 129 14.26 17.38 11.29
C TYR A 129 15.12 18.09 10.25
N GLU A 130 15.30 17.49 9.09
CA GLU A 130 16.08 18.03 7.98
C GLU A 130 15.21 18.09 6.72
N TYR A 131 15.24 19.20 5.99
CA TYR A 131 14.57 19.30 4.69
C TYR A 131 15.43 18.65 3.60
N CYS A 132 14.92 17.63 2.93
CA CYS A 132 15.66 16.81 1.96
C CYS A 132 15.39 17.18 0.49
N GLY A 133 14.77 18.33 0.24
CA GLY A 133 14.45 18.79 -1.11
C GLY A 133 13.11 18.27 -1.64
N LEU A 134 12.98 18.27 -2.97
CA LEU A 134 11.77 17.89 -3.68
C LEU A 134 11.89 16.49 -4.29
N PHE A 135 10.78 15.76 -4.25
CA PHE A 135 10.64 14.45 -4.84
C PHE A 135 9.37 14.41 -5.69
N ARG A 136 9.32 13.52 -6.67
CA ARG A 136 8.07 13.14 -7.34
C ARG A 136 7.61 11.78 -6.87
N VAL A 137 6.29 11.57 -6.83
CA VAL A 137 5.73 10.22 -6.70
C VAL A 137 5.87 9.56 -8.06
N ALA A 138 6.69 8.50 -8.12
CA ALA A 138 7.02 7.81 -9.37
C ALA A 138 6.06 6.67 -9.66
N GLU A 139 5.63 5.96 -8.62
CA GLU A 139 4.64 4.89 -8.71
C GLU A 139 4.04 4.63 -7.31
N HIS A 140 2.92 3.92 -7.27
CA HIS A 140 2.31 3.40 -6.04
C HIS A 140 1.91 1.93 -6.19
N TRP A 141 1.64 1.30 -5.06
CA TRP A 141 1.01 -0.01 -4.99
C TRP A 141 0.39 -0.30 -3.62
N THR A 142 -0.32 -1.42 -3.51
CA THR A 142 -0.74 -1.97 -2.22
C THR A 142 -0.12 -3.34 -1.99
N THR A 143 0.33 -3.61 -0.77
CA THR A 143 0.89 -4.91 -0.37
C THR A 143 0.54 -5.18 1.09
N VAL A 144 0.67 -6.41 1.58
CA VAL A 144 0.61 -6.65 3.03
C VAL A 144 1.97 -6.36 3.64
N GLY A 145 2.00 -5.42 4.58
CA GLY A 145 3.21 -5.03 5.31
C GLY A 145 3.64 -6.08 6.33
N LYS A 146 4.82 -5.88 6.91
CA LYS A 146 5.43 -6.81 7.88
C LYS A 146 4.55 -7.04 9.13
N GLU A 147 3.72 -6.07 9.53
CA GLU A 147 2.75 -6.23 10.62
C GLU A 147 1.47 -7.02 10.24
N GLY A 148 1.36 -7.48 8.99
CA GLY A 148 0.26 -8.34 8.55
C GLY A 148 -1.01 -7.59 8.10
N PHE A 149 -0.96 -6.28 7.94
CA PHE A 149 -2.06 -5.50 7.37
C PHE A 149 -1.71 -4.99 5.98
N ARG A 150 -2.71 -4.80 5.12
CA ARG A 150 -2.51 -4.15 3.82
C ARG A 150 -2.06 -2.71 4.05
N ILE A 151 -1.00 -2.31 3.38
CA ILE A 151 -0.43 -0.98 3.37
C ILE A 151 -0.42 -0.44 1.94
N CYS A 152 -0.57 0.88 1.80
CA CYS A 152 -0.34 1.58 0.54
C CYS A 152 1.12 2.04 0.54
N GLN A 153 1.87 1.78 -0.52
CA GLN A 153 3.24 2.22 -0.64
C GLN A 153 3.41 3.11 -1.87
N PHE A 154 4.30 4.09 -1.74
CA PHE A 154 4.60 5.07 -2.76
C PHE A 154 6.11 5.10 -2.94
N ARG A 155 6.55 4.98 -4.18
CA ARG A 155 7.95 5.18 -4.54
C ARG A 155 8.15 6.64 -4.88
N LEU A 156 9.02 7.32 -4.15
CA LEU A 156 9.39 8.70 -4.42
C LEU A 156 10.80 8.77 -4.96
N LEU A 157 10.99 9.54 -6.03
CA LEU A 157 12.28 9.81 -6.65
C LEU A 157 12.65 11.27 -6.47
N LYS A 158 13.88 11.53 -6.05
CA LYS A 158 14.40 12.88 -5.85
C LYS A 158 14.47 13.62 -7.18
N LEU A 159 14.04 14.87 -7.17
CA LEU A 159 14.18 15.78 -8.30
C LEU A 159 15.53 16.49 -8.21
N ASP A 160 16.24 16.55 -9.33
CA ASP A 160 17.45 17.34 -9.43
C ASP A 160 17.11 18.85 -9.50
N PRO A 161 18.03 19.77 -9.14
CA PRO A 161 17.76 21.20 -9.21
C PRO A 161 17.32 21.64 -10.61
N GLY A 162 16.14 22.28 -10.70
CA GLY A 162 15.55 22.71 -11.97
C GLY A 162 14.76 21.62 -12.71
N GLU A 163 14.75 20.39 -12.22
CA GLU A 163 13.89 19.33 -12.77
C GLU A 163 12.43 19.57 -12.38
N THR A 164 11.54 19.58 -13.37
CA THR A 164 10.10 19.56 -13.15
C THR A 164 9.60 18.13 -13.12
N ALA A 165 8.88 17.75 -12.06
CA ALA A 165 8.18 16.48 -12.00
C ALA A 165 7.22 16.36 -13.19
N GLN A 166 7.40 15.31 -13.98
CA GLN A 166 6.53 15.03 -15.12
C GLN A 166 5.29 14.27 -14.64
N PRO A 167 4.09 14.59 -15.17
CA PRO A 167 2.90 13.77 -14.95
C PRO A 167 3.15 12.32 -15.33
N HIS A 168 2.77 11.39 -14.46
CA HIS A 168 2.73 9.97 -14.80
C HIS A 168 1.28 9.49 -14.78
N PRO A 169 0.60 9.41 -15.94
CA PRO A 169 -0.77 8.94 -15.99
C PRO A 169 -0.86 7.54 -15.40
N VAL A 170 -1.69 7.40 -14.38
CA VAL A 170 -1.91 6.12 -13.70
C VAL A 170 -2.81 5.24 -14.60
N THR A 171 -2.19 4.60 -15.60
CA THR A 171 -2.71 3.71 -16.66
C THR A 171 -3.83 4.26 -17.59
N PRO A 172 -3.75 4.06 -18.92
CA PRO A 172 -4.74 4.57 -19.88
C PRO A 172 -5.85 3.55 -20.17
N GLY A 173 -7.11 3.93 -19.94
CA GLY A 173 -8.30 3.21 -20.40
C GLY A 173 -9.14 4.12 -21.28
N GLN A 174 -9.36 3.70 -22.54
CA GLN A 174 -9.94 4.45 -23.66
C GLN A 174 -11.23 5.21 -23.33
N GLY A 175 -11.27 6.50 -23.67
CA GLY A 175 -12.49 7.33 -23.72
C GLY A 175 -12.39 8.68 -22.98
N GLU A 176 -12.08 9.72 -23.77
CA GLU A 176 -12.47 11.15 -23.69
C GLU A 176 -12.30 11.98 -22.39
N ASP A 177 -11.73 13.18 -22.56
CA ASP A 177 -11.90 14.46 -21.82
C ASP A 177 -12.52 14.39 -20.40
N THR A 178 -11.86 13.67 -19.49
CA THR A 178 -12.23 13.65 -18.07
C THR A 178 -11.13 14.23 -17.21
N THR A 179 -11.51 14.85 -16.09
CA THR A 179 -10.55 15.50 -15.18
C THR A 179 -9.68 14.46 -14.48
N THR A 180 -8.45 14.81 -14.10
CA THR A 180 -7.54 13.89 -13.39
C THR A 180 -8.13 13.36 -12.08
N GLU A 181 -9.00 14.13 -11.41
CA GLU A 181 -9.76 13.65 -10.25
C GLU A 181 -10.73 12.50 -10.58
N GLU A 182 -11.38 12.54 -11.74
CA GLU A 182 -12.27 11.46 -12.21
C GLU A 182 -11.48 10.22 -12.61
N GLN A 183 -10.31 10.40 -13.22
CA GLN A 183 -9.38 9.31 -13.51
C GLN A 183 -8.92 8.61 -12.22
N LEU A 184 -8.59 9.36 -11.17
CA LEU A 184 -8.22 8.82 -9.85
C LEU A 184 -9.36 8.06 -9.18
N ARG A 185 -10.59 8.59 -9.23
CA ARG A 185 -11.77 7.85 -8.77
C ARG A 185 -11.94 6.55 -9.54
N ARG A 186 -11.71 6.56 -10.87
CA ARG A 186 -11.75 5.35 -11.69
C ARG A 186 -10.64 4.37 -11.29
N ILE A 187 -9.43 4.81 -10.97
CA ILE A 187 -8.35 3.92 -10.51
C ILE A 187 -8.71 3.25 -9.18
N VAL A 188 -9.19 4.02 -8.20
CA VAL A 188 -9.66 3.47 -6.91
C VAL A 188 -10.85 2.53 -7.10
N ALA A 189 -11.74 2.81 -8.05
CA ALA A 189 -12.84 1.92 -8.40
C ALA A 189 -12.38 0.69 -9.22
N TYR A 190 -11.34 0.83 -10.05
CA TYR A 190 -10.77 -0.21 -10.89
C TYR A 190 -9.99 -1.23 -10.05
N GLU A 191 -9.24 -0.80 -9.04
CA GLU A 191 -8.67 -1.71 -8.05
C GLU A 191 -9.75 -2.56 -7.34
N ARG A 192 -10.95 -2.01 -7.15
CA ARG A 192 -12.09 -2.75 -6.63
C ARG A 192 -12.68 -3.71 -7.68
N LEU A 193 -12.68 -3.34 -8.96
CA LEU A 193 -13.16 -4.17 -10.08
C LEU A 193 -12.22 -5.32 -10.47
N ILE A 194 -10.89 -5.17 -10.33
CA ILE A 194 -9.92 -6.27 -10.55
C ILE A 194 -10.24 -7.47 -9.64
N ARG A 195 -10.81 -7.23 -8.46
CA ARG A 195 -11.25 -8.29 -7.53
C ARG A 195 -12.45 -9.09 -8.05
N ASP A 196 -13.09 -8.65 -9.14
CA ASP A 196 -14.20 -9.30 -9.84
C ASP A 196 -13.85 -9.56 -11.32
N SER A 197 -12.64 -10.07 -11.57
CA SER A 197 -12.17 -10.39 -12.92
C SER A 197 -12.85 -11.64 -13.50
N LYS A 198 -12.77 -11.81 -14.83
CA LYS A 198 -13.21 -13.04 -15.51
C LYS A 198 -12.52 -14.29 -14.94
N VAL A 199 -11.26 -14.16 -14.53
CA VAL A 199 -10.47 -15.22 -13.91
C VAL A 199 -11.02 -15.57 -12.53
N ALA A 200 -11.33 -14.55 -11.71
CA ALA A 200 -11.95 -14.73 -10.39
C ALA A 200 -13.27 -15.51 -10.48
N ARG A 201 -14.15 -15.17 -11.44
CA ARG A 201 -15.38 -15.94 -11.66
C ARG A 201 -15.08 -17.37 -12.09
N LYS A 202 -14.14 -17.57 -13.02
CA LYS A 202 -13.81 -18.90 -13.56
C LYS A 202 -13.25 -19.85 -12.49
N VAL A 203 -12.37 -19.38 -11.60
CA VAL A 203 -11.85 -20.23 -10.53
C VAL A 203 -12.95 -20.61 -9.53
N LYS A 204 -13.84 -19.68 -9.16
CA LYS A 204 -14.96 -19.96 -8.26
C LYS A 204 -15.94 -20.98 -8.85
N GLU A 205 -16.17 -20.92 -10.17
CA GLU A 205 -16.97 -21.91 -10.91
C GLU A 205 -16.35 -23.31 -10.87
N ILE A 206 -15.03 -23.45 -11.07
CA ILE A 206 -14.33 -24.76 -11.05
C ILE A 206 -14.51 -25.46 -9.70
N TYR A 207 -14.52 -24.71 -8.60
CA TYR A 207 -14.62 -25.26 -7.25
C TYR A 207 -16.01 -25.17 -6.63
N ASP A 208 -17.03 -24.70 -7.38
CA ASP A 208 -18.38 -24.43 -6.85
C ASP A 208 -18.36 -23.66 -5.51
N ASN A 209 -17.56 -22.57 -5.46
CA ASN A 209 -17.31 -21.78 -4.25
C ASN A 209 -16.83 -22.57 -3.03
N THR A 210 -16.26 -23.76 -3.22
CA THR A 210 -15.63 -24.55 -2.17
C THR A 210 -14.19 -24.08 -2.01
N CYS A 211 -13.80 -23.77 -0.78
CA CYS A 211 -12.44 -23.34 -0.50
C CYS A 211 -11.45 -24.47 -0.75
N GLN A 212 -10.40 -24.19 -1.53
CA GLN A 212 -9.37 -25.16 -1.85
C GLN A 212 -8.51 -25.59 -0.65
N ILE A 213 -8.49 -24.79 0.43
CA ILE A 213 -7.69 -25.08 1.64
C ILE A 213 -8.52 -25.83 2.70
N CYS A 214 -9.63 -25.26 3.17
CA CYS A 214 -10.45 -25.85 4.25
C CYS A 214 -11.50 -26.86 3.74
N ASN A 215 -11.74 -26.94 2.43
CA ASN A 215 -12.89 -27.63 1.81
C ASN A 215 -14.27 -27.11 2.27
N CYS A 216 -14.31 -25.97 2.95
CA CYS A 216 -15.56 -25.36 3.39
C CYS A 216 -16.25 -24.61 2.25
N ARG A 217 -17.54 -24.87 2.06
CA ARG A 217 -18.43 -24.18 1.11
C ARG A 217 -19.41 -23.30 1.89
N LEU A 218 -19.27 -21.98 1.79
CA LEU A 218 -20.04 -21.03 2.59
C LEU A 218 -21.38 -20.73 1.94
N VAL A 219 -22.42 -21.50 2.26
CA VAL A 219 -23.79 -21.26 1.75
C VAL A 219 -24.38 -20.01 2.42
N VAL A 220 -24.81 -19.04 1.62
CA VAL A 220 -25.27 -17.71 2.09
C VAL A 220 -26.74 -17.45 1.84
N SER A 221 -27.45 -18.41 1.27
CA SER A 221 -28.85 -18.28 0.89
C SER A 221 -29.59 -19.62 1.05
N PRO A 222 -30.93 -19.59 1.20
CA PRO A 222 -31.74 -20.81 1.19
C PRO A 222 -31.69 -21.59 -0.13
N GLY A 223 -31.39 -20.90 -1.25
CA GLY A 223 -31.28 -21.50 -2.59
C GLY A 223 -29.98 -22.28 -2.82
N GLY A 224 -29.05 -22.28 -1.85
CA GLY A 224 -27.79 -23.01 -1.96
C GLY A 224 -26.65 -22.22 -2.60
N GLU A 225 -26.86 -20.94 -2.95
CA GLU A 225 -25.80 -20.04 -3.39
C GLU A 225 -24.71 -19.93 -2.32
N ALA A 226 -23.46 -20.06 -2.77
CA ALA A 226 -22.31 -20.06 -1.89
C ALA A 226 -21.35 -18.91 -2.22
N TYR A 227 -20.64 -18.46 -1.19
CA TYR A 227 -19.68 -17.38 -1.25
C TYR A 227 -18.24 -17.92 -1.15
N SER A 228 -17.38 -17.40 -2.02
CA SER A 228 -15.94 -17.57 -1.94
C SER A 228 -15.22 -16.35 -2.51
N GLU A 229 -13.92 -16.27 -2.29
CA GLU A 229 -13.04 -15.21 -2.73
C GLU A 229 -11.96 -15.78 -3.65
N ALA A 230 -11.61 -15.02 -4.68
CA ALA A 230 -10.50 -15.35 -5.57
C ALA A 230 -9.23 -14.71 -5.02
N ALA A 231 -8.22 -15.53 -4.75
CA ALA A 231 -6.97 -15.11 -4.12
C ALA A 231 -5.81 -15.33 -5.09
N HIS A 232 -5.17 -14.26 -5.57
CA HIS A 232 -3.97 -14.40 -6.39
C HIS A 232 -2.82 -14.95 -5.54
N ILE A 233 -2.16 -16.00 -6.04
CA ILE A 233 -1.02 -16.64 -5.38
C ILE A 233 0.18 -15.69 -5.42
N HIS A 234 0.59 -15.31 -6.62
CA HIS A 234 1.48 -14.20 -6.86
C HIS A 234 0.65 -12.93 -7.01
N ALA A 235 0.77 -12.02 -6.04
CA ALA A 235 -0.05 -10.82 -5.95
C ALA A 235 0.02 -9.97 -7.24
N LEU A 236 -1.13 -9.47 -7.67
CA LEU A 236 -1.23 -8.57 -8.82
C LEU A 236 -0.62 -7.20 -8.53
N GLY A 237 -0.20 -6.53 -9.60
CA GLY A 237 0.32 -5.17 -9.54
C GLY A 237 1.66 -5.08 -8.81
N ARG A 238 2.24 -3.89 -8.83
CA ARG A 238 3.53 -3.66 -8.18
C ARG A 238 3.47 -3.96 -6.68
N PRO A 239 4.60 -4.31 -6.04
CA PRO A 239 5.92 -4.55 -6.62
C PRO A 239 6.08 -5.99 -7.13
N HIS A 240 5.00 -6.79 -7.11
CA HIS A 240 5.05 -8.24 -7.37
C HIS A 240 4.81 -8.52 -8.87
N ASP A 241 3.93 -7.74 -9.50
CA ASP A 241 3.58 -7.84 -10.92
C ASP A 241 3.11 -9.24 -11.32
N GLY A 242 2.36 -9.89 -10.43
CA GLY A 242 1.71 -11.16 -10.70
C GLY A 242 0.67 -11.03 -11.83
N PRO A 243 0.51 -12.06 -12.69
CA PRO A 243 -0.44 -12.01 -13.78
C PRO A 243 -1.85 -12.42 -13.33
N ASP A 244 -2.88 -11.77 -13.92
CA ASP A 244 -4.29 -12.15 -13.71
C ASP A 244 -4.64 -13.34 -14.62
N GLU A 245 -4.18 -14.51 -14.21
CA GLU A 245 -4.28 -15.75 -14.97
C GLU A 245 -4.79 -16.88 -14.08
N LEU A 246 -5.55 -17.81 -14.64
CA LEU A 246 -6.21 -18.87 -13.86
C LEU A 246 -5.21 -19.67 -13.01
N TRP A 247 -4.03 -19.97 -13.55
CA TRP A 247 -2.96 -20.71 -12.87
C TRP A 247 -2.29 -19.94 -11.71
N ASN A 248 -2.69 -18.69 -11.48
CA ASN A 248 -2.20 -17.82 -10.42
C ASN A 248 -3.30 -17.49 -9.39
N VAL A 249 -4.45 -18.16 -9.40
CA VAL A 249 -5.57 -17.80 -8.51
C VAL A 249 -6.10 -19.01 -7.77
N LEU A 250 -6.46 -18.85 -6.50
CA LEU A 250 -7.14 -19.85 -5.69
C LEU A 250 -8.58 -19.43 -5.40
N CYS A 251 -9.49 -20.40 -5.29
CA CYS A 251 -10.81 -20.22 -4.72
C CYS A 251 -10.76 -20.51 -3.22
N LEU A 252 -10.91 -19.48 -2.37
CA LEU A 252 -10.76 -19.57 -0.92
C LEU A 252 -11.99 -19.03 -0.18
N CYS A 253 -12.24 -19.53 1.04
CA CYS A 253 -13.15 -18.87 1.96
C CYS A 253 -12.50 -17.60 2.54
N ALA A 254 -13.29 -16.67 3.06
CA ALA A 254 -12.79 -15.41 3.62
C ALA A 254 -11.67 -15.59 4.66
N ASN A 255 -11.79 -16.61 5.52
CA ASN A 255 -10.78 -16.90 6.56
C ASN A 255 -9.47 -17.40 5.95
N CYS A 256 -9.51 -18.43 5.11
CA CYS A 256 -8.32 -18.98 4.47
C CYS A 256 -7.66 -17.96 3.55
N HIS A 257 -8.45 -17.14 2.84
CA HIS A 257 -7.93 -16.04 2.02
C HIS A 257 -7.17 -15.05 2.87
N ALA A 258 -7.77 -14.55 3.96
CA ALA A 258 -7.11 -13.58 4.84
C ALA A 258 -5.80 -14.12 5.43
N LEU A 259 -5.75 -15.40 5.80
CA LEU A 259 -4.54 -16.07 6.32
C LEU A 259 -3.48 -16.25 5.22
N PHE A 260 -3.89 -16.65 4.02
CA PHE A 260 -3.01 -16.87 2.88
C PHE A 260 -2.38 -15.55 2.40
N ASP A 261 -3.19 -14.51 2.24
CA ASP A 261 -2.75 -13.15 1.89
C ASP A 261 -1.76 -12.57 2.88
N ARG A 262 -1.76 -13.07 4.12
CA ARG A 262 -0.89 -12.64 5.21
C ARG A 262 0.22 -13.65 5.51
N GLY A 263 0.40 -14.67 4.67
CA GLY A 263 1.46 -15.68 4.80
C GLY A 263 1.34 -16.59 6.01
N ALA A 264 0.20 -16.57 6.72
CA ALA A 264 -0.10 -17.50 7.81
C ALA A 264 -0.53 -18.86 7.28
N LEU A 265 -1.04 -18.92 6.04
CA LEU A 265 -1.12 -20.14 5.26
C LEU A 265 -0.24 -19.98 4.02
N GLN A 266 0.48 -21.04 3.68
CA GLN A 266 1.38 -21.10 2.53
C GLN A 266 1.28 -22.48 1.87
N LEU A 267 1.76 -22.60 0.63
CA LEU A 267 1.74 -23.85 -0.14
C LEU A 267 3.17 -24.35 -0.40
N SER A 268 3.41 -25.65 -0.33
CA SER A 268 4.67 -26.30 -0.74
C SER A 268 4.81 -26.37 -2.27
N ASP A 269 5.93 -26.91 -2.77
CA ASP A 269 6.09 -27.13 -4.22
C ASP A 269 5.16 -28.24 -4.74
N GLU A 270 4.74 -29.13 -3.85
CA GLU A 270 3.81 -30.23 -4.07
C GLU A 270 2.34 -29.82 -3.82
N PHE A 271 2.10 -28.54 -3.53
CA PHE A 271 0.78 -27.98 -3.19
C PHE A 271 0.19 -28.50 -1.87
N ASP A 272 1.04 -28.86 -0.92
CA ASP A 272 0.63 -29.06 0.47
C ASP A 272 0.45 -27.73 1.20
N VAL A 273 -0.64 -27.59 1.94
CA VAL A 273 -0.91 -26.42 2.78
C VAL A 273 -0.18 -26.58 4.11
N PHE A 274 0.53 -25.54 4.51
CA PHE A 274 1.16 -25.46 5.82
C PHE A 274 0.88 -24.12 6.51
N ASP A 275 0.96 -24.12 7.84
CA ASP A 275 0.94 -22.94 8.67
C ASP A 275 2.29 -22.22 8.54
N GLY A 276 2.27 -21.03 7.94
CA GLY A 276 3.48 -20.25 7.68
C GLY A 276 4.14 -19.67 8.93
N LEU A 277 3.49 -19.72 10.10
CA LEU A 277 4.03 -19.20 11.37
C LEU A 277 4.84 -20.24 12.13
N ASN A 278 4.46 -21.50 12.06
CA ASN A 278 5.09 -22.60 12.79
C ASN A 278 5.54 -23.77 11.90
N GLN A 279 5.37 -23.64 10.57
CA GLN A 279 5.78 -24.62 9.56
C GLN A 279 5.09 -25.99 9.71
N ARG A 280 3.90 -26.04 10.33
CA ARG A 280 3.14 -27.28 10.51
C ARG A 280 2.28 -27.59 9.28
N PHE A 281 2.29 -28.84 8.84
CA PHE A 281 1.38 -29.35 7.82
C PHE A 281 -0.08 -29.22 8.25
N VAL A 282 -0.92 -28.68 7.36
CA VAL A 282 -2.36 -28.48 7.56
C VAL A 282 -3.16 -29.51 6.74
N GLY A 283 -2.80 -29.74 5.49
CA GLY A 283 -3.50 -30.65 4.58
C GLY A 283 -3.05 -30.50 3.13
N ALA A 284 -3.45 -31.41 2.25
CA ALA A 284 -3.24 -31.24 0.81
C ALA A 284 -4.22 -30.21 0.25
N LEU A 285 -3.76 -29.35 -0.68
CA LEU A 285 -4.65 -28.44 -1.39
C LEU A 285 -5.66 -29.23 -2.24
N ASN A 286 -6.94 -28.87 -2.17
CA ASN A 286 -7.94 -29.40 -3.09
C ASN A 286 -7.72 -28.80 -4.49
N LEU A 287 -7.21 -29.62 -5.40
CA LEU A 287 -6.83 -29.24 -6.75
C LEU A 287 -7.66 -30.04 -7.76
N ALA A 288 -8.54 -29.34 -8.48
CA ALA A 288 -9.27 -29.90 -9.62
C ALA A 288 -8.31 -30.19 -10.78
N LYS A 289 -8.59 -31.23 -11.57
CA LYS A 289 -7.71 -31.70 -12.66
C LYS A 289 -7.51 -30.64 -13.74
N GLU A 290 -8.53 -29.83 -13.98
CA GLU A 290 -8.55 -28.74 -14.95
C GLU A 290 -7.82 -27.47 -14.46
N HIS A 291 -7.53 -27.36 -13.15
CA HIS A 291 -6.91 -26.19 -12.55
C HIS A 291 -5.41 -26.37 -12.34
N HIS A 292 -4.62 -25.91 -13.30
CA HIS A 292 -3.18 -26.13 -13.34
C HIS A 292 -2.40 -24.97 -12.72
N ILE A 293 -2.21 -24.97 -11.40
CA ILE A 293 -1.46 -23.93 -10.69
C ILE A 293 0.02 -23.97 -11.05
N LYS A 294 0.65 -22.80 -11.27
CA LYS A 294 2.11 -22.73 -11.46
C LYS A 294 2.83 -22.66 -10.12
N VAL A 295 3.70 -23.63 -9.87
CA VAL A 295 4.58 -23.69 -8.68
C VAL A 295 5.47 -22.44 -8.53
N ALA A 296 5.82 -21.77 -9.64
CA ALA A 296 6.57 -20.52 -9.59
C ALA A 296 5.86 -19.41 -8.79
N CYS A 297 4.52 -19.30 -8.91
CA CYS A 297 3.74 -18.34 -8.13
C CYS A 297 3.77 -18.68 -6.64
N VAL A 298 3.66 -19.98 -6.33
CA VAL A 298 3.71 -20.48 -4.96
C VAL A 298 5.06 -20.15 -4.32
N ARG A 299 6.17 -20.35 -5.04
CA ARG A 299 7.51 -19.97 -4.59
C ARG A 299 7.63 -18.47 -4.36
N GLN A 300 7.08 -17.63 -5.25
CA GLN A 300 7.06 -16.18 -5.09
C GLN A 300 6.26 -15.73 -3.86
N HIS A 301 5.08 -16.34 -3.63
CA HIS A 301 4.29 -16.11 -2.42
C HIS A 301 5.09 -16.44 -1.15
N ARG A 302 5.70 -17.62 -1.08
CA ARG A 302 6.53 -18.01 0.08
C ARG A 302 7.72 -17.07 0.29
N ALA A 303 8.42 -16.70 -0.79
CA ALA A 303 9.59 -15.81 -0.73
C ALA A 303 9.26 -14.46 -0.10
N ARG A 304 8.05 -13.92 -0.33
CA ARG A 304 7.57 -12.68 0.31
C ARG A 304 7.59 -12.73 1.84
N TRP A 305 7.53 -13.92 2.43
CA TRP A 305 7.44 -14.13 3.87
C TRP A 305 8.70 -14.73 4.48
N ALA A 306 9.74 -15.00 3.70
CA ALA A 306 10.96 -15.66 4.17
C ALA A 306 11.65 -14.88 5.30
N ASP A 307 11.66 -13.55 5.20
CA ASP A 307 12.34 -12.67 6.17
C ASP A 307 11.50 -12.37 7.41
N ARG A 308 10.25 -12.88 7.51
CA ARG A 308 9.32 -12.54 8.60
C ARG A 308 9.83 -12.98 9.98
N PHE A 309 10.74 -13.95 10.02
CA PHE A 309 11.34 -14.48 11.24
C PHE A 309 12.82 -14.12 11.42
N VAL A 310 13.39 -13.34 10.50
CA VAL A 310 14.76 -12.83 10.63
C VAL A 310 14.66 -11.54 11.46
N GLY A 311 14.93 -11.70 12.76
CA GLY A 311 14.82 -10.65 13.78
C GLY A 311 15.88 -9.57 13.70
#